data_AF-A0A3N0A3N4-F1
#
_entry.id   AF-A0A3N0A3N4-F1
#
_cell.length_a   1.000
_cell.length_b   1.000
_cell.length_c   1.000
_cell.angle_alpha   90.00
_cell.angle_beta   90.00
_cell.angle_gamma   90.00
#
_symmetry.space_group_name_H-M   'P 1'
#
loop_
_entity.id
_entity.type
_entity.pdbx_description
1 polymer ?
#
loop_
_entity_poly.entity_id
_entity_poly.type
_entity_poly.pdbx_seq_one_letter_code
_entity_poly.pdbx_strand_id
1 'polypeptide(L)'
;MHKDVWKRKIVKYFVLRSVGLSHIIKDERDLFKHFARYFEKNTQIAFEELQTEKIVEKYKINRKMFYGLNIEKRQEIERIIKNEPFGEKADLIRPTKEESKGLKEIFKDTSSREWPNRGFYYFYTKLDEPNYLIVLIKVKPNSKPNKIILGSIKDKKSRIIKIWNATLKVSKTNKGKPFIRRWVENIEQKACGSNRLPSKSAFHIFVYLKWLKIANRKGNVLSYQIINKNGVTQ
;
A
#
# COMPACT_ATOMS: atom_id res chain seq x y z
N MET A 1 0.51 -24.65 -11.85
CA MET A 1 -0.10 -23.62 -10.98
C MET A 1 0.22 -22.16 -11.36
N HIS A 2 0.91 -21.83 -12.47
CA HIS A 2 1.55 -20.51 -12.57
C HIS A 2 0.98 -19.49 -13.57
N LYS A 3 0.23 -19.88 -14.60
CA LYS A 3 0.01 -19.05 -15.79
C LYS A 3 -1.20 -18.11 -15.72
N ASP A 4 -2.33 -18.57 -15.21
CA ASP A 4 -3.53 -17.73 -15.04
C ASP A 4 -3.29 -16.60 -14.04
N VAL A 5 -2.43 -16.84 -13.03
CA VAL A 5 -1.94 -15.82 -12.11
C VAL A 5 -1.24 -14.69 -12.86
N TRP A 6 -0.38 -15.02 -13.84
CA TRP A 6 0.32 -14.01 -14.64
C TRP A 6 -0.62 -13.26 -15.59
N LYS A 7 -1.56 -13.96 -16.24
CA LYS A 7 -2.61 -13.31 -17.04
C LYS A 7 -3.40 -12.29 -16.21
N ARG A 8 -3.85 -12.69 -15.01
CA ARG A 8 -4.52 -11.81 -14.06
C ARG A 8 -3.66 -10.60 -13.68
N LYS A 9 -2.39 -10.82 -13.34
CA LYS A 9 -1.45 -9.77 -12.95
C LYS A 9 -1.24 -8.74 -14.08
N ILE A 10 -1.09 -9.21 -15.32
CA ILE A 10 -0.94 -8.36 -16.51
C ILE A 10 -2.20 -7.52 -16.74
N VAL A 11 -3.39 -8.15 -16.81
CA VAL A 11 -4.65 -7.45 -17.04
C VAL A 11 -4.91 -6.41 -15.94
N LYS A 12 -4.64 -6.72 -14.67
CA LYS A 12 -4.77 -5.76 -13.57
C LYS A 12 -3.78 -4.60 -13.66
N TYR A 13 -2.56 -4.81 -14.13
CA TYR A 13 -1.62 -3.70 -14.32
C TYR A 13 -2.19 -2.63 -15.26
N PHE A 14 -2.87 -3.05 -16.34
CA PHE A 14 -3.56 -2.13 -17.24
C PHE A 14 -4.70 -1.38 -16.55
N VAL A 15 -5.56 -2.08 -15.80
CA VAL A 15 -6.74 -1.51 -15.11
C VAL A 15 -6.36 -0.59 -13.92
N LEU A 16 -5.33 -0.93 -13.14
CA LEU A 16 -4.94 -0.16 -11.94
C LEU A 16 -4.36 1.22 -12.25
N ARG A 17 -3.93 1.45 -13.49
CA ARG A 17 -3.37 2.73 -13.95
C ARG A 17 -4.37 3.59 -14.73
N SER A 18 -5.59 3.12 -14.97
CA SER A 18 -6.59 3.85 -15.75
C SER A 18 -7.68 4.46 -14.88
N VAL A 19 -8.20 5.63 -15.30
CA VAL A 19 -9.43 6.23 -14.75
C VAL A 19 -10.54 5.73 -15.66
N GLY A 20 -11.17 4.60 -15.31
CA GLY A 20 -12.06 3.87 -16.23
C GLY A 20 -11.28 3.12 -17.33
N LEU A 21 -11.98 2.65 -18.37
CA LEU A 21 -11.41 1.93 -19.52
C LEU A 21 -10.78 2.85 -20.58
N SER A 22 -10.53 4.13 -20.29
CA SER A 22 -10.08 5.12 -21.28
C SER A 22 -8.55 5.34 -21.33
N HIS A 23 -7.77 4.76 -20.40
CA HIS A 23 -6.30 4.92 -20.34
C HIS A 23 -5.56 3.58 -20.44
N ILE A 24 -6.05 2.76 -21.34
CA ILE A 24 -5.68 1.36 -21.50
C ILE A 24 -4.33 1.19 -22.21
N ILE A 25 -3.87 2.19 -22.96
CA ILE A 25 -2.67 2.11 -23.78
C ILE A 25 -1.42 2.43 -22.94
N LYS A 26 -0.38 1.59 -23.01
CA LYS A 26 0.90 1.70 -22.26
C LYS A 26 2.09 1.55 -23.20
N ASP A 27 3.11 2.39 -23.04
CA ASP A 27 4.39 2.24 -23.75
C ASP A 27 5.00 0.88 -23.41
N GLU A 28 5.46 0.18 -24.44
CA GLU A 28 6.07 -1.14 -24.35
C GLU A 28 7.21 -1.20 -23.31
N ARG A 29 8.07 -0.17 -23.27
CA ARG A 29 9.21 -0.13 -22.37
C ARG A 29 8.77 0.02 -20.92
N ASP A 30 7.76 0.83 -20.65
CA ASP A 30 7.23 1.01 -19.30
C ASP A 30 6.53 -0.25 -18.77
N LEU A 31 5.82 -0.94 -19.66
CA LEU A 31 5.16 -2.21 -19.38
C LEU A 31 6.19 -3.29 -19.03
N PHE A 32 7.16 -3.51 -19.92
CA PHE A 32 8.18 -4.52 -19.68
C PHE A 32 9.14 -4.14 -18.56
N LYS A 33 9.42 -2.86 -18.32
CA LYS A 33 10.17 -2.42 -17.12
C LYS A 33 9.42 -2.71 -15.81
N HIS A 34 8.08 -2.64 -15.81
CA HIS A 34 7.29 -3.04 -14.65
C HIS A 34 7.44 -4.53 -14.37
N PHE A 35 7.20 -5.33 -15.42
CA PHE A 35 7.24 -6.77 -15.32
C PHE A 35 8.66 -7.31 -15.25
N ALA A 36 9.70 -6.54 -15.62
CA ALA A 36 11.12 -6.94 -15.56
C ALA A 36 11.55 -7.36 -14.15
N ARG A 37 10.89 -6.80 -13.14
CA ARG A 37 11.07 -7.17 -11.73
C ARG A 37 10.57 -8.58 -11.39
N TYR A 38 9.78 -9.14 -12.30
CA TYR A 38 9.05 -10.39 -12.23
C TYR A 38 9.27 -11.26 -13.47
N PHE A 39 10.22 -10.92 -14.37
CA PHE A 39 10.39 -11.55 -15.69
C PHE A 39 10.84 -13.00 -15.51
N GLU A 40 9.88 -13.84 -15.18
CA GLU A 40 9.90 -15.27 -15.27
C GLU A 40 9.40 -15.65 -16.66
N LYS A 41 9.86 -16.80 -17.17
CA LYS A 41 9.38 -17.39 -18.43
C LYS A 41 7.84 -17.40 -18.54
N ASN A 42 7.15 -17.53 -17.41
CA ASN A 42 5.70 -17.52 -17.31
C ASN A 42 5.04 -16.17 -17.63
N THR A 43 5.69 -15.04 -17.35
CA THR A 43 5.15 -13.70 -17.65
C THR A 43 5.11 -13.45 -19.16
N GLN A 44 6.16 -13.85 -19.86
CA GLN A 44 6.24 -13.73 -21.32
C GLN A 44 5.17 -14.60 -22.00
N ILE A 45 5.09 -15.89 -21.63
CA ILE A 45 4.08 -16.81 -22.16
C ILE A 45 2.66 -16.28 -21.91
N ALA A 46 2.37 -15.80 -20.69
CA ALA A 46 1.06 -15.24 -20.38
C ALA A 46 0.76 -13.97 -21.18
N PHE A 47 1.76 -13.14 -21.46
CA PHE A 47 1.61 -11.92 -22.24
C PHE A 47 1.30 -12.23 -23.71
N GLU A 48 2.07 -13.12 -24.33
CA GLU A 48 1.87 -13.56 -25.71
C GLU A 48 0.47 -14.16 -25.91
N GLU A 49 -0.01 -14.94 -24.95
CA GLU A 49 -1.36 -15.50 -25.03
C GLU A 49 -2.47 -14.48 -24.88
N LEU A 50 -2.31 -13.49 -24.00
CA LEU A 50 -3.28 -12.39 -23.92
C LEU A 50 -3.37 -11.64 -25.25
N GLN A 51 -2.28 -11.62 -26.04
CA GLN A 51 -2.31 -11.09 -27.41
C GLN A 51 -3.00 -12.03 -28.40
N THR A 52 -2.71 -13.34 -28.34
CA THR A 52 -3.39 -14.35 -29.17
C THR A 52 -4.90 -14.38 -28.92
N GLU A 53 -5.32 -14.26 -27.66
CA GLU A 53 -6.73 -14.18 -27.24
C GLU A 53 -7.39 -12.83 -27.57
N LYS A 54 -6.63 -11.88 -28.14
CA LYS A 54 -7.05 -10.50 -28.42
C LYS A 54 -7.54 -9.74 -27.18
N ILE A 55 -7.10 -10.15 -26.00
CA ILE A 55 -7.38 -9.44 -24.74
C ILE A 55 -6.44 -8.24 -24.62
N VAL A 56 -5.18 -8.37 -25.05
CA VAL A 56 -4.21 -7.28 -25.15
C VAL A 56 -3.85 -7.05 -26.62
N GLU A 57 -4.07 -5.84 -27.09
CA GLU A 57 -3.76 -5.39 -28.44
C GLU A 57 -2.47 -4.57 -28.46
N LYS A 58 -1.82 -4.58 -29.63
CA LYS A 58 -0.59 -3.87 -29.90
C LYS A 58 -0.88 -2.70 -30.85
N TYR A 59 -0.51 -1.49 -30.46
CA TYR A 59 -0.73 -0.26 -31.22
C TYR A 59 0.62 0.39 -31.54
N LYS A 60 0.77 0.95 -32.74
CA LYS A 60 1.96 1.74 -33.12
C LYS A 60 1.57 3.20 -33.24
N ILE A 61 2.09 4.05 -32.36
CA ILE A 61 1.80 5.50 -32.34
C ILE A 61 3.14 6.24 -32.40
N ASN A 62 3.33 7.13 -33.38
CA ASN A 62 4.56 7.91 -33.54
C ASN A 62 5.85 7.07 -33.48
N ARG A 63 5.87 5.94 -34.22
CA ARG A 63 6.96 4.94 -34.24
C ARG A 63 7.26 4.24 -32.91
N LYS A 64 6.48 4.51 -31.87
CA LYS A 64 6.57 3.82 -30.57
C LYS A 64 5.48 2.74 -30.50
N MET A 65 5.82 1.65 -29.85
CA MET A 65 4.90 0.55 -29.60
C MET A 65 4.19 0.75 -28.27
N PHE A 66 2.90 0.47 -28.30
CA PHE A 66 2.05 0.50 -27.14
C PHE A 66 1.18 -0.75 -27.06
N TYR A 67 0.73 -1.06 -25.86
CA TYR A 67 -0.17 -2.17 -25.60
C TYR A 67 -1.40 -1.70 -24.85
N GLY A 68 -2.54 -2.30 -25.11
CA GLY A 68 -3.76 -1.99 -24.38
C GLY A 68 -4.75 -3.14 -24.40
N LEU A 69 -5.59 -3.23 -23.36
CA LEU A 69 -6.75 -4.10 -23.30
C LEU A 69 -7.78 -3.80 -24.41
N ASN A 70 -8.29 -4.84 -25.07
CA ASN A 70 -9.41 -4.71 -25.99
C ASN A 70 -10.72 -4.47 -25.20
N ILE A 71 -11.35 -3.31 -25.41
CA ILE A 71 -12.60 -2.93 -24.72
C ILE A 71 -13.76 -3.85 -25.10
N GLU A 72 -13.80 -4.39 -26.31
CA GLU A 72 -14.84 -5.33 -26.76
C GLU A 72 -14.78 -6.64 -25.97
N LYS A 73 -13.60 -7.00 -25.45
CA LYS A 73 -13.38 -8.16 -24.56
C LYS A 73 -13.67 -7.87 -23.09
N ARG A 74 -14.42 -6.81 -22.76
CA ARG A 74 -14.70 -6.38 -21.38
C ARG A 74 -15.19 -7.50 -20.46
N GLN A 75 -16.13 -8.34 -20.91
CA GLN A 75 -16.66 -9.42 -20.08
C GLN A 75 -15.59 -10.46 -19.72
N GLU A 76 -14.69 -10.78 -20.65
CA GLU A 76 -13.57 -11.71 -20.44
C GLU A 76 -12.54 -11.09 -19.49
N ILE A 77 -12.22 -9.81 -19.68
CA ILE A 77 -11.36 -9.01 -18.79
C ILE A 77 -11.93 -9.02 -17.36
N GLU A 78 -13.22 -8.76 -17.19
CA GLU A 78 -13.89 -8.77 -15.89
C GLU A 78 -13.82 -10.16 -15.24
N ARG A 79 -14.05 -11.25 -16.00
CA ARG A 79 -13.92 -12.64 -15.51
C ARG A 79 -12.50 -12.94 -15.01
N ILE A 80 -11.47 -12.52 -15.74
CA ILE A 80 -10.06 -12.69 -15.35
C ILE A 80 -9.82 -12.01 -13.98
N ILE A 81 -10.37 -10.82 -13.76
CA ILE A 81 -10.12 -10.02 -12.54
C ILE A 81 -10.95 -10.50 -11.33
N LYS A 82 -12.13 -11.11 -11.56
CA LYS A 82 -13.16 -11.41 -10.54
C LYS A 82 -12.76 -12.47 -9.51
N ASN A 83 -11.85 -13.40 -9.85
CA ASN A 83 -11.48 -14.55 -9.01
C ASN A 83 -10.10 -14.41 -8.33
N GLU A 84 -9.71 -13.20 -7.94
CA GLU A 84 -8.36 -12.94 -7.44
C GLU A 84 -8.19 -13.24 -5.92
N PRO A 85 -7.17 -14.01 -5.52
CA PRO A 85 -6.66 -14.00 -4.15
C PRO A 85 -6.03 -12.63 -3.83
N PHE A 86 -6.43 -12.02 -2.71
CA PHE A 86 -5.97 -10.70 -2.26
C PHE A 86 -4.44 -10.45 -2.36
N GLY A 87 -3.62 -11.49 -2.20
CA GLY A 87 -2.16 -11.40 -2.28
C GLY A 87 -1.61 -10.92 -3.64
N GLU A 88 -2.28 -11.23 -4.75
CA GLU A 88 -1.77 -10.96 -6.10
C GLU A 88 -1.73 -9.44 -6.43
N LYS A 89 -2.68 -8.66 -5.90
CA LYS A 89 -2.73 -7.19 -6.07
C LYS A 89 -1.62 -6.49 -5.28
N ALA A 90 -1.29 -6.99 -4.09
CA ALA A 90 -0.23 -6.41 -3.27
C ALA A 90 1.14 -6.57 -3.95
N ASP A 91 1.38 -7.70 -4.62
CA ASP A 91 2.62 -7.94 -5.35
C ASP A 91 2.86 -6.87 -6.42
N LEU A 92 1.83 -6.47 -7.18
CA LEU A 92 1.93 -5.49 -8.26
C LEU A 92 2.22 -4.06 -7.79
N ILE A 93 1.91 -3.74 -6.53
CA ILE A 93 1.95 -2.38 -5.98
C ILE A 93 3.02 -2.28 -4.87
N ARG A 94 4.02 -3.16 -4.89
CA ARG A 94 5.13 -3.16 -3.93
C ARG A 94 6.17 -2.07 -4.25
N PRO A 95 6.83 -1.46 -3.23
CA PRO A 95 8.03 -0.67 -3.43
C PRO A 95 9.13 -1.46 -4.15
N THR A 96 9.88 -0.78 -5.01
CA THR A 96 11.03 -1.37 -5.71
C THR A 96 12.21 -1.55 -4.76
N LYS A 97 13.18 -2.41 -5.13
CA LYS A 97 14.46 -2.53 -4.40
C LYS A 97 15.18 -1.19 -4.26
N GLU A 98 15.05 -0.31 -5.26
CA GLU A 98 15.64 1.03 -5.23
C GLU A 98 14.89 1.94 -4.25
N GLU A 99 13.55 1.92 -4.26
CA GLU A 99 12.72 2.70 -3.35
C GLU A 99 12.81 2.25 -1.89
N SER A 100 13.11 0.97 -1.66
CA SER A 100 13.35 0.39 -0.34
C SER A 100 14.83 0.21 0.01
N LYS A 101 15.75 0.80 -0.76
CA LYS A 101 17.19 0.70 -0.49
C LYS A 101 17.50 1.26 0.90
N GLY A 102 18.25 0.50 1.70
CA GLY A 102 18.59 0.88 3.08
C GLY A 102 17.48 0.60 4.11
N LEU A 103 16.37 -0.02 3.71
CA LEU A 103 15.21 -0.26 4.55
C LEU A 103 14.95 -1.75 4.77
N LYS A 104 14.50 -2.12 5.97
CA LYS A 104 14.05 -3.47 6.33
C LYS A 104 12.54 -3.47 6.53
N GLU A 105 11.82 -4.29 5.77
CA GLU A 105 10.36 -4.42 5.91
C GLU A 105 10.01 -5.08 7.24
N ILE A 106 9.08 -4.50 8.00
CA ILE A 106 8.63 -5.04 9.30
C ILE A 106 7.24 -5.70 9.19
N PHE A 107 6.31 -5.06 8.49
CA PHE A 107 5.02 -5.65 8.13
C PHE A 107 4.36 -4.89 6.98
N LYS A 108 3.38 -5.54 6.35
CA LYS A 108 2.47 -4.94 5.38
C LYS A 108 1.08 -4.85 5.99
N ASP A 109 0.45 -3.69 5.93
CA ASP A 109 -0.95 -3.60 6.29
C ASP A 109 -1.84 -3.72 5.04
N THR A 110 -2.63 -4.78 5.06
CA THR A 110 -3.60 -5.12 4.02
C THR A 110 -5.02 -4.71 4.40
N SER A 111 -5.22 -4.22 5.63
CA SER A 111 -6.55 -3.97 6.22
C SER A 111 -7.26 -2.72 5.68
N SER A 112 -6.60 -1.88 4.88
CA SER A 112 -7.20 -0.65 4.36
C SER A 112 -8.02 -0.82 3.07
N ARG A 113 -9.16 -1.51 3.24
CA ARG A 113 -10.50 -1.36 2.63
C ARG A 113 -10.70 -1.34 1.11
N GLU A 114 -11.89 -1.86 0.79
CA GLU A 114 -12.69 -1.70 -0.41
C GLU A 114 -12.74 -0.25 -0.93
N TRP A 115 -12.89 -0.17 -2.24
CA TRP A 115 -13.04 1.00 -3.11
C TRP A 115 -13.46 2.33 -2.42
N PRO A 116 -12.81 3.48 -2.73
CA PRO A 116 -11.69 3.67 -3.66
C PRO A 116 -10.33 3.33 -3.03
N ASN A 117 -9.37 2.92 -3.88
CA ASN A 117 -8.05 2.40 -3.51
C ASN A 117 -7.22 3.42 -2.69
N ARG A 118 -7.15 3.27 -1.36
CA ARG A 118 -6.46 4.21 -0.45
C ARG A 118 -4.95 3.97 -0.30
N GLY A 119 -4.37 3.15 -1.18
CA GLY A 119 -2.95 2.80 -1.23
C GLY A 119 -2.55 1.67 -0.28
N PHE A 120 -1.52 0.94 -0.66
CA PHE A 120 -0.86 -0.09 0.13
C PHE A 120 0.21 0.54 1.03
N TYR A 121 0.19 0.18 2.31
CA TYR A 121 1.10 0.71 3.32
C TYR A 121 2.16 -0.35 3.62
N TYR A 122 3.41 -0.01 3.32
CA TYR A 122 4.57 -0.85 3.57
C TYR A 122 5.39 -0.21 4.68
N PHE A 123 5.53 -0.90 5.80
CA PHE A 123 6.18 -0.40 6.99
C PHE A 123 7.62 -0.92 7.03
N TYR A 124 8.54 0.00 7.27
CA TYR A 124 9.97 -0.25 7.25
C TYR A 124 10.64 0.33 8.50
N THR A 125 11.77 -0.26 8.83
CA THR A 125 12.82 0.36 9.63
C THR A 125 14.03 0.66 8.75
N LYS A 126 14.94 1.53 9.20
CA LYS A 126 16.26 1.60 8.56
C LYS A 126 17.08 0.36 8.93
N LEU A 127 17.99 -0.05 8.04
CA LEU A 127 18.89 -1.18 8.32
C LEU A 127 19.86 -0.90 9.48
N ASP A 128 20.39 0.32 9.54
CA ASP A 128 21.33 0.80 10.55
C ASP A 128 20.65 1.31 11.84
N GLU A 129 19.35 1.64 11.77
CA GLU A 129 18.60 2.17 12.90
C GLU A 129 17.22 1.46 13.02
N PRO A 130 17.16 0.28 13.68
CA PRO A 130 15.94 -0.53 13.77
C PRO A 130 14.76 0.16 14.47
N ASN A 131 15.03 1.21 15.25
CA ASN A 131 14.01 2.00 15.95
C ASN A 131 13.41 3.11 15.08
N TYR A 132 13.99 3.38 13.90
CA TYR A 132 13.59 4.45 13.01
C TYR A 132 12.54 4.00 12.01
N LEU A 133 11.32 4.52 12.16
CA LEU A 133 10.17 4.04 11.41
C LEU A 133 9.88 4.89 10.17
N ILE A 134 9.72 4.22 9.04
CA ILE A 134 9.40 4.80 7.74
C ILE A 134 8.25 4.00 7.12
N VAL A 135 7.34 4.70 6.45
CA VAL A 135 6.23 4.08 5.72
C VAL A 135 6.26 4.52 4.28
N LEU A 136 6.19 3.56 3.36
CA LEU A 136 6.01 3.81 1.93
C LEU A 136 4.57 3.50 1.55
N ILE A 137 3.86 4.49 1.02
CA ILE A 137 2.48 4.34 0.55
C ILE A 137 2.48 4.31 -0.97
N LYS A 138 1.97 3.21 -1.54
CA LYS A 138 1.85 3.01 -2.98
C LYS A 138 0.39 2.89 -3.40
N VAL A 139 -0.05 3.75 -4.31
CA VAL A 139 -1.44 3.74 -4.82
C VAL A 139 -1.51 3.06 -6.19
N LYS A 140 -0.46 3.20 -7.01
CA LYS A 140 -0.41 2.66 -8.38
C LYS A 140 0.89 1.90 -8.61
N PRO A 141 0.90 0.93 -9.54
CA PRO A 141 2.13 0.35 -10.08
C PRO A 141 3.09 1.45 -10.58
N ASN A 142 4.40 1.30 -10.36
CA ASN A 142 5.45 2.21 -10.86
C ASN A 142 5.33 3.71 -10.49
N SER A 143 4.39 4.12 -9.64
CA SER A 143 4.36 5.50 -9.12
C SER A 143 5.39 5.64 -8.00
N LYS A 144 6.05 6.79 -7.86
CA LYS A 144 6.87 7.05 -6.67
C LYS A 144 6.01 6.89 -5.40
N PRO A 145 6.49 6.18 -4.38
CA PRO A 145 5.76 6.04 -3.13
C PRO A 145 5.67 7.39 -2.42
N ASN A 146 4.56 7.64 -1.76
CA ASN A 146 4.53 8.70 -0.75
C ASN A 146 5.27 8.17 0.49
N LYS A 147 6.36 8.84 0.86
CA LYS A 147 7.22 8.45 1.99
C LYS A 147 6.83 9.24 3.23
N ILE A 148 6.43 8.52 4.27
CA ILE A 148 6.17 9.09 5.60
C ILE A 148 7.32 8.71 6.52
N ILE A 149 8.02 9.71 7.02
CA ILE A 149 9.04 9.55 8.06
C ILE A 149 8.36 9.77 9.42
N LEU A 150 8.36 8.74 10.26
CA LEU A 150 7.83 8.82 11.62
C LEU A 150 8.95 9.03 12.65
N GLY A 151 10.18 8.68 12.31
CA GLY A 151 11.36 8.88 13.15
C GLY A 151 11.58 7.75 14.14
N SER A 152 12.53 7.94 15.05
CA SER A 152 12.98 6.93 16.01
C SER A 152 12.06 6.84 17.23
N ILE A 153 11.65 5.63 17.63
CA ILE A 153 10.94 5.44 18.91
C ILE A 153 11.82 5.79 20.12
N LYS A 154 13.14 5.90 19.96
CA LYS A 154 14.05 6.32 21.03
C LYS A 154 14.23 7.85 21.11
N ASP A 155 13.80 8.59 20.08
CA ASP A 155 13.89 10.05 20.05
C ASP A 155 12.58 10.69 20.51
N LYS A 156 12.64 11.42 21.64
CA LYS A 156 11.51 12.16 22.21
C LYS A 156 10.96 13.25 21.28
N LYS A 157 11.77 13.78 20.37
CA LYS A 157 11.36 14.80 19.40
C LYS A 157 10.75 14.21 18.13
N SER A 158 10.86 12.90 17.93
CA SER A 158 10.34 12.21 16.76
C SER A 158 8.83 12.33 16.65
N ARG A 159 8.33 12.18 15.42
CA ARG A 159 6.90 12.23 15.14
C ARG A 159 6.15 11.07 15.79
N ILE A 160 6.71 9.85 15.75
CA ILE A 160 6.08 8.66 16.35
C ILE A 160 5.88 8.84 17.87
N ILE A 161 6.86 9.40 18.58
CA ILE A 161 6.77 9.61 20.03
C ILE A 161 5.82 10.74 20.39
N LYS A 162 5.79 11.84 19.62
CA LYS A 162 4.79 12.90 19.82
C LYS A 162 3.36 12.36 19.70
N ILE A 163 3.10 11.56 18.66
CA ILE A 163 1.79 10.92 18.46
C ILE A 163 1.49 9.95 19.61
N TRP A 164 2.47 9.14 20.05
CA TRP A 164 2.27 8.24 21.20
C TRP A 164 1.92 8.98 22.48
N ASN A 165 2.64 10.06 22.79
CA ASN A 165 2.37 10.87 23.98
C ASN A 165 0.96 11.48 23.95
N ALA A 166 0.50 11.93 22.78
CA ALA A 166 -0.88 12.39 22.59
C ALA A 166 -1.89 11.25 22.78
N THR A 167 -1.59 10.04 22.31
CA THR A 167 -2.38 8.83 22.57
C THR A 167 -2.50 8.53 24.06
N LEU A 168 -1.40 8.60 24.81
CA LEU A 168 -1.40 8.44 26.27
C LEU A 168 -2.27 9.50 26.94
N LYS A 169 -2.19 10.76 26.52
CA LYS A 169 -3.04 11.86 27.05
C LYS A 169 -4.51 11.57 26.81
N VAL A 170 -4.93 11.23 25.59
CA VAL A 170 -6.32 10.88 25.28
C VAL A 170 -6.82 9.73 26.14
N SER A 171 -6.02 8.67 26.30
CA SER A 171 -6.42 7.52 27.12
C SER A 171 -6.59 7.90 28.59
N LYS A 172 -5.71 8.74 29.15
CA LYS A 172 -5.85 9.27 30.52
C LYS A 172 -7.14 10.09 30.66
N THR A 173 -7.39 11.03 29.75
CA THR A 173 -8.62 11.85 29.73
C THR A 173 -9.87 10.97 29.63
N ASN A 174 -9.82 9.91 28.84
CA ASN A 174 -10.93 8.97 28.66
C ASN A 174 -10.97 7.85 29.73
N LYS A 175 -10.24 8.00 30.85
CA LYS A 175 -10.21 7.04 31.97
C LYS A 175 -9.90 5.59 31.52
N GLY A 176 -9.01 5.42 30.54
CA GLY A 176 -8.62 4.11 30.00
C GLY A 176 -9.66 3.44 29.09
N LYS A 177 -10.82 4.05 28.85
CA LYS A 177 -11.85 3.54 27.93
C LYS A 177 -11.37 3.62 26.47
N PRO A 178 -11.94 2.81 25.55
CA PRO A 178 -11.62 2.90 24.14
C PRO A 178 -11.83 4.30 23.57
N PHE A 179 -10.89 4.76 22.74
CA PHE A 179 -10.90 6.09 22.13
C PHE A 179 -10.68 6.01 20.62
N ILE A 180 -11.00 7.07 19.90
CA ILE A 180 -10.80 7.14 18.45
C ILE A 180 -9.55 7.95 18.11
N ARG A 181 -8.88 7.59 17.00
CA ARG A 181 -7.68 8.29 16.49
C ARG A 181 -7.88 9.80 16.34
N ARG A 182 -9.09 10.25 15.95
CA ARG A 182 -9.41 11.67 15.77
C ARG A 182 -9.18 12.50 17.03
N TRP A 183 -9.38 11.93 18.22
CA TRP A 183 -9.12 12.64 19.48
C TRP A 183 -7.62 12.90 19.67
N VAL A 184 -6.77 11.97 19.25
CA VAL A 184 -5.30 12.16 19.28
C VAL A 184 -4.86 13.21 18.26
N GLU A 185 -5.45 13.19 17.06
CA GLU A 185 -5.19 14.19 16.02
C GLU A 185 -5.55 15.61 16.46
N ASN A 186 -6.59 15.77 17.28
CA ASN A 186 -6.97 17.07 17.82
C ASN A 186 -5.96 17.60 18.85
N ILE A 187 -5.29 16.73 19.60
CA ILE A 187 -4.26 17.10 20.59
C ILE A 187 -2.93 17.41 19.91
N GLU A 188 -2.51 16.60 18.94
CA GLU A 188 -1.18 16.70 18.31
C GLU A 188 -1.29 16.86 16.79
N GLN A 189 -1.79 18.03 16.37
CA GLN A 189 -2.02 18.33 14.96
C GLN A 189 -0.72 18.37 14.15
N LYS A 190 0.36 18.92 14.71
CA LYS A 190 1.64 19.12 14.02
C LYS A 190 2.31 17.80 13.67
N ALA A 191 2.40 16.86 14.62
CA ALA A 191 2.97 15.54 14.34
C ALA A 191 2.04 14.68 13.47
N CYS A 192 0.72 14.81 13.62
CA CYS A 192 -0.25 14.06 12.82
C CYS A 192 -0.34 14.52 11.36
N GLY A 193 0.01 15.78 11.07
CA GLY A 193 -0.02 16.37 9.73
C GLY A 193 -1.44 16.64 9.21
N SER A 194 -1.56 17.58 8.27
CA SER A 194 -2.86 18.02 7.71
C SER A 194 -3.63 16.88 7.04
N ASN A 195 -2.94 15.99 6.32
CA ASN A 195 -3.55 14.84 5.65
C ASN A 195 -3.82 13.63 6.56
N ARG A 196 -3.39 13.69 7.84
CA ARG A 196 -3.57 12.64 8.86
C ARG A 196 -3.07 11.24 8.45
N LEU A 197 -2.25 11.15 7.41
CA LEU A 197 -1.59 9.90 7.03
C LEU A 197 -0.51 9.50 8.05
N PRO A 198 0.27 10.44 8.64
CA PRO A 198 1.20 10.09 9.69
C PRO A 198 0.54 9.49 10.93
N SER A 199 -0.58 10.04 11.41
CA SER A 199 -1.32 9.47 12.54
C SER A 199 -1.88 8.08 12.22
N LYS A 200 -2.39 7.88 11.00
CA LYS A 200 -2.86 6.55 10.55
C LYS A 200 -1.73 5.53 10.62
N SER A 201 -0.59 5.88 10.03
CA SER A 201 0.60 5.04 9.96
C SER A 201 1.14 4.71 11.35
N ALA A 202 1.22 5.71 12.23
CA ALA A 202 1.63 5.52 13.62
C ALA A 202 0.72 4.53 14.37
N PHE A 203 -0.60 4.61 14.19
CA PHE A 203 -1.54 3.69 14.84
C PHE A 203 -1.38 2.25 14.37
N HIS A 204 -1.08 2.03 13.08
CA HIS A 204 -0.81 0.68 12.57
C HIS A 204 0.44 0.11 13.24
N ILE A 205 1.48 0.94 13.42
CA ILE A 205 2.70 0.55 14.13
C ILE A 205 2.42 0.27 15.61
N PHE A 206 1.63 1.11 16.29
CA PHE A 206 1.28 0.87 17.69
C PHE A 206 0.51 -0.42 17.90
N VAL A 207 -0.34 -0.80 16.94
CA VAL A 207 -1.03 -2.10 16.96
C VAL A 207 -0.03 -3.24 16.71
N TYR A 208 0.83 -3.11 15.70
CA TYR A 208 1.87 -4.10 15.39
C TYR A 208 2.82 -4.34 16.57
N LEU A 209 3.27 -3.28 17.25
CA LEU A 209 4.12 -3.33 18.43
C LEU A 209 3.36 -3.73 19.71
N LYS A 210 2.06 -4.03 19.62
CA LYS A 210 1.19 -4.39 20.76
C LYS A 210 1.15 -3.32 21.85
N TRP A 211 1.23 -2.04 21.48
CA TRP A 211 0.99 -0.91 22.38
C TRP A 211 -0.51 -0.58 22.44
N LEU A 212 -1.19 -0.75 21.31
CA LEU A 212 -2.64 -0.63 21.16
C LEU A 212 -3.26 -1.96 20.72
N LYS A 213 -4.53 -2.15 21.08
CA LYS A 213 -5.43 -3.09 20.39
C LYS A 213 -6.61 -2.33 19.78
N ILE A 214 -7.18 -2.88 18.72
CA ILE A 214 -8.47 -2.44 18.18
C ILE A 214 -9.54 -3.02 19.10
N ALA A 215 -10.31 -2.15 19.75
CA ALA A 215 -11.34 -2.55 20.70
C ALA A 215 -12.70 -2.76 20.03
N ASN A 216 -13.05 -1.91 19.07
CA ASN A 216 -14.30 -2.01 18.32
C ASN A 216 -14.15 -1.36 16.93
N ARG A 217 -15.04 -1.73 16.01
CA ARG A 217 -15.20 -1.13 14.69
C ARG A 217 -16.67 -0.75 14.48
N LYS A 218 -16.94 0.55 14.38
CA LYS A 218 -18.25 1.08 13.99
C LYS A 218 -18.16 1.67 12.58
N GLY A 219 -18.60 0.89 11.60
CA GLY A 219 -18.46 1.22 10.17
C GLY A 219 -17.00 1.49 9.80
N ASN A 220 -16.72 2.74 9.44
CA ASN A 220 -15.39 3.17 9.02
C ASN A 220 -14.46 3.60 10.18
N VAL A 221 -14.98 3.72 11.40
CA VAL A 221 -14.26 4.21 12.57
C VAL A 221 -13.77 3.05 13.43
N LEU A 222 -12.50 3.09 13.80
CA LEU A 222 -11.88 2.16 14.74
C LEU A 222 -11.72 2.84 16.10
N SER A 223 -12.12 2.14 17.16
CA SER A 223 -11.76 2.50 18.52
C SER A 223 -10.57 1.66 18.98
N TYR A 224 -9.70 2.29 19.76
CA TYR A 224 -8.44 1.73 20.22
C TYR A 224 -8.39 1.76 21.74
N GLN A 225 -7.69 0.79 22.31
CA GLN A 225 -7.41 0.74 23.73
C GLN A 225 -5.91 0.50 23.94
N ILE A 226 -5.32 1.20 24.90
CA ILE A 226 -3.93 0.95 25.30
C ILE A 226 -3.85 -0.39 26.02
N ILE A 227 -2.91 -1.22 25.59
CA ILE A 227 -2.60 -2.50 26.24
C ILE A 227 -1.20 -2.54 26.82
N ASN A 228 -0.26 -1.71 26.32
CA ASN A 228 1.05 -1.55 26.92
C ASN A 228 1.42 -0.05 26.96
N LYS A 229 1.47 0.52 28.17
CA LYS A 229 1.81 1.92 28.41
C LYS A 229 3.32 2.20 28.27
N ASN A 230 4.14 1.18 28.46
CA ASN A 230 5.60 1.23 28.48
C ASN A 230 6.23 0.91 27.12
N GLY A 231 5.46 1.03 26.03
CA GLY A 231 5.92 0.66 24.69
C GLY A 231 7.24 1.30 24.26
N VAL A 232 7.63 2.43 24.86
CA VAL A 232 8.83 3.22 24.53
C VAL A 232 10.02 2.94 25.47
N THR A 233 9.80 2.28 26.61
CA THR A 233 10.83 2.04 27.66
C THR A 233 11.32 0.59 27.69
N GLN A 234 11.31 -0.10 26.54
CA GLN A 234 11.99 -1.39 26.37
C GLN A 234 13.08 -1.26 25.33
#